data_AF-A0A1I3FMI3-F1
#
_entry.id   AF-A0A1I3FMI3-F1
#
_cell.length_a   1.000
_cell.length_b   1.000
_cell.length_c   1.000
_cell.angle_alpha   90.00
_cell.angle_beta   90.00
_cell.angle_gamma   90.00
#
_symmetry.space_group_name_H-M   'P 1'
#
loop_
_entity.id
_entity.type
_entity.pdbx_description
1 polymer ?
#
loop_
_entity_poly.entity_id
_entity_poly.type
_entity_poly.pdbx_seq_one_letter_code
_entity_poly.pdbx_strand_id
1 'polypeptide(L)'
;MIGIGGTSLPKAEAADAWAIAAQALGVLGAYQSSLSSILELGNNAQAQIQSQRQDIQQNGIDPNSNDVQVVNRVMRQLVDKGDYVLKANSLPFCWTVNNSKDFNAACYPTNYVSINKALVRGLNLEPDELAAVLAHEMTHGIEQHSAHNYAKAVAQYYGMAFLNMDTGVADWNKLNALANYSIAKNVTLPTEYDADAGGFYIMTSAGFNPGGGAAAMARMARYLTYETQNVLEYQDPDPKLKEQENYNDHPDTDKREQKLAQMMTDYGCGHVTVKDRKDIYIDGEKLLSVDWDGEYDNTLENAYFVAGALAKAFHDYDSPAGWEFRSDGDGNVTCLAKTRVNEALQRFLRTERAGERLQALVTAAYAGESASGARTKMKAAAQARQQALQGEREAVLAANAKFVKKMRENGDTYSDYGQGERALFQMRRVFAARNPENEAENHAIRGRAKAVAGDFTAGLQDLDKAVTMDSKNVYNYLNRADVYHMMGNTEAALADLMQAKEVDKANPYGWLMSAQIYEELGQQAEALANYQEFYRLRPKAFRVIPEEYLSQISDKDYKTLQKEKADARKKYEQQWNKDHKDKKAAEKKSAAKS
;
A
#
# COMPACT_ATOMS: atom_id res chain seq x y z
N MET A 1 67.29 -21.05 28.85
CA MET A 1 65.97 -21.70 28.75
C MET A 1 64.94 -20.71 29.25
N ILE A 2 64.18 -20.09 28.35
CA ILE A 2 63.04 -19.22 28.68
C ILE A 2 61.82 -19.95 28.12
N GLY A 3 61.00 -20.51 29.00
CA GLY A 3 59.82 -21.30 28.65
C GLY A 3 58.58 -20.40 28.51
N ILE A 4 57.88 -20.59 27.40
CA ILE A 4 56.62 -19.92 27.04
C ILE A 4 55.48 -20.64 27.79
N GLY A 5 54.76 -19.92 28.65
CA GLY A 5 53.55 -20.41 29.32
C GLY A 5 52.30 -20.06 28.52
N GLY A 6 51.58 -21.08 28.04
CA GLY A 6 50.26 -20.93 27.45
C GLY A 6 49.18 -20.92 28.54
N THR A 7 48.38 -19.86 28.59
CA THR A 7 47.18 -19.77 29.42
C THR A 7 45.97 -20.28 28.63
N SER A 8 45.42 -21.43 29.02
CA SER A 8 44.11 -21.90 28.58
C SER A 8 42.99 -21.12 29.28
N LEU A 9 42.03 -20.59 28.53
CA LEU A 9 40.83 -19.94 29.09
C LEU A 9 39.96 -20.94 29.88
N PRO A 10 39.28 -20.52 30.97
CA PRO A 10 38.42 -21.40 31.78
C PRO A 10 37.17 -21.85 30.99
N LYS A 11 36.84 -23.14 31.06
CA LYS A 11 35.71 -23.77 30.34
C LYS A 11 34.31 -23.16 30.60
N ALA A 12 34.14 -22.40 31.69
CA ALA A 12 32.84 -21.80 32.06
C ALA A 12 32.49 -20.56 31.24
N GLU A 13 33.46 -19.67 30.95
CA GLU A 13 33.23 -18.48 30.10
C GLU A 13 32.97 -18.86 28.64
N ALA A 14 33.59 -19.94 28.15
CA ALA A 14 33.32 -20.47 26.83
C ALA A 14 31.89 -21.04 26.71
N ALA A 15 31.39 -21.75 27.74
CA ALA A 15 30.03 -22.30 27.75
C ALA A 15 28.96 -21.20 27.74
N ASP A 16 29.20 -20.09 28.45
CA ASP A 16 28.30 -18.94 28.50
C ASP A 16 28.29 -18.18 27.16
N ALA A 17 29.46 -18.03 26.53
CA ALA A 17 29.56 -17.46 25.18
C ALA A 17 28.86 -18.33 24.12
N TRP A 18 28.95 -19.66 24.23
CA TRP A 18 28.23 -20.58 23.34
C TRP A 18 26.72 -20.56 23.58
N ALA A 19 26.26 -20.42 24.82
CA ALA A 19 24.84 -20.29 25.14
C ALA A 19 24.26 -18.96 24.62
N ILE A 20 24.98 -17.85 24.80
CA ILE A 20 24.62 -16.54 24.25
C ILE A 20 24.63 -16.57 22.71
N ALA A 21 25.64 -17.19 22.10
CA ALA A 21 25.69 -17.37 20.64
C ALA A 21 24.56 -18.26 20.12
N ALA A 22 24.23 -19.36 20.80
CA ALA A 22 23.13 -20.25 20.44
C ALA A 22 21.76 -19.55 20.60
N GLN A 23 21.59 -18.73 21.65
CA GLN A 23 20.40 -17.93 21.86
C GLN A 23 20.27 -16.84 20.79
N ALA A 24 21.36 -16.14 20.46
CA ALA A 24 21.40 -15.13 19.40
C ALA A 24 21.13 -15.76 18.01
N LEU A 25 21.68 -16.94 17.72
CA LEU A 25 21.39 -17.71 16.51
C LEU A 25 19.93 -18.19 16.47
N GLY A 26 19.37 -18.60 17.62
CA GLY A 26 17.95 -18.98 17.74
C GLY A 26 17.00 -17.80 17.47
N VAL A 27 17.32 -16.62 18.01
CA VAL A 27 16.57 -15.38 17.75
C VAL A 27 16.70 -14.95 16.28
N LEU A 28 17.90 -15.06 15.70
CA LEU A 28 18.13 -14.76 14.28
C LEU A 28 17.36 -15.72 13.36
N GLY A 29 17.38 -17.02 13.66
CA GLY A 29 16.62 -18.02 12.91
C GLY A 29 15.10 -17.81 13.03
N ALA A 30 14.61 -17.48 14.22
CA ALA A 30 13.20 -17.13 14.44
C ALA A 30 12.80 -15.86 13.67
N TYR A 31 13.66 -14.84 13.64
CA TYR A 31 13.47 -13.63 12.87
C TYR A 31 13.40 -13.92 11.36
N GLN A 32 14.37 -14.66 10.81
CA GLN A 32 14.41 -14.99 9.38
C GLN A 32 13.18 -15.81 8.95
N SER A 33 12.79 -16.80 9.76
CA SER A 33 11.59 -17.59 9.51
C SER A 33 10.32 -16.74 9.55
N SER A 34 10.17 -15.89 10.58
CA SER A 34 9.03 -14.98 10.71
C SER A 34 8.95 -14.00 9.55
N LEU A 35 10.09 -13.41 9.16
CA LEU A 35 10.18 -12.51 8.02
C LEU A 35 9.75 -13.20 6.74
N SER A 36 10.25 -14.41 6.46
CA SER A 36 9.83 -15.19 5.29
C SER A 36 8.32 -15.39 5.26
N SER A 37 7.72 -15.80 6.38
CA SER A 37 6.27 -16.01 6.48
C SER A 37 5.47 -14.73 6.25
N ILE A 38 5.91 -13.59 6.81
CA ILE A 38 5.23 -12.31 6.65
C ILE A 38 5.39 -11.77 5.23
N LEU A 39 6.54 -11.98 4.59
CA LEU A 39 6.75 -11.63 3.19
C LEU A 39 5.92 -12.50 2.24
N GLU A 40 5.75 -13.80 2.53
CA GLU A 40 4.86 -14.68 1.78
C GLU A 40 3.39 -14.29 1.95
N LEU A 41 2.99 -13.87 3.17
CA LEU A 41 1.68 -13.27 3.42
C LEU A 41 1.50 -11.95 2.66
N GLY A 42 2.52 -11.09 2.67
CA GLY A 42 2.53 -9.82 1.94
C GLY A 42 2.38 -10.00 0.43
N ASN A 43 2.92 -11.10 -0.11
CA ASN A 43 2.79 -11.50 -1.51
C ASN A 43 1.56 -12.38 -1.79
N ASN A 44 0.47 -12.23 -1.04
CA ASN A 44 -0.73 -13.05 -1.19
C ASN A 44 -1.98 -12.18 -1.41
N ALA A 45 -2.56 -12.25 -2.60
CA ALA A 45 -3.73 -11.45 -2.97
C ALA A 45 -4.94 -11.70 -2.05
N GLN A 46 -5.20 -12.94 -1.64
CA GLN A 46 -6.28 -13.24 -0.69
C GLN A 46 -6.02 -12.60 0.67
N ALA A 47 -4.78 -12.61 1.15
CA ALA A 47 -4.42 -11.95 2.40
C ALA A 47 -4.64 -10.43 2.32
N GLN A 48 -4.25 -9.79 1.20
CA GLN A 48 -4.50 -8.36 0.98
C GLN A 48 -6.01 -8.02 1.01
N ILE A 49 -6.82 -8.82 0.34
CA ILE A 49 -8.28 -8.65 0.32
C ILE A 49 -8.87 -8.82 1.72
N GLN A 50 -8.34 -9.79 2.49
CA GLN A 50 -8.78 -10.01 3.85
C GLN A 50 -8.36 -8.87 4.78
N SER A 51 -7.14 -8.32 4.65
CA SER A 51 -6.70 -7.12 5.38
C SER A 51 -7.67 -5.96 5.15
N GLN A 52 -8.03 -5.71 3.89
CA GLN A 52 -8.99 -4.65 3.54
C GLN A 52 -10.38 -4.91 4.15
N ARG A 53 -10.90 -6.13 4.04
CA ARG A 53 -12.22 -6.48 4.62
C ARG A 53 -12.25 -6.31 6.13
N GLN A 54 -11.16 -6.68 6.81
CA GLN A 54 -11.05 -6.55 8.25
C GLN A 54 -11.04 -5.09 8.70
N ASP A 55 -10.24 -4.24 8.04
CA ASP A 55 -10.22 -2.80 8.34
C ASP A 55 -11.59 -2.17 8.11
N ILE A 56 -12.27 -2.50 7.01
CA ILE A 56 -13.65 -2.06 6.76
C ILE A 56 -14.63 -2.57 7.83
N GLN A 57 -14.50 -3.82 8.26
CA GLN A 57 -15.35 -4.38 9.30
C GLN A 57 -15.14 -3.71 10.66
N GLN A 58 -13.89 -3.36 10.99
CA GLN A 58 -13.52 -2.74 12.26
C GLN A 58 -13.89 -1.25 12.30
N ASN A 59 -13.53 -0.51 11.25
CA ASN A 59 -13.57 0.96 11.24
C ASN A 59 -14.75 1.52 10.43
N GLY A 60 -15.37 0.71 9.57
CA GLY A 60 -16.33 1.18 8.57
C GLY A 60 -15.66 1.99 7.46
N ILE A 61 -16.38 2.23 6.37
CA ILE A 61 -15.95 3.14 5.28
C ILE A 61 -16.38 4.56 5.65
N ASP A 62 -15.55 5.56 5.36
CA ASP A 62 -15.98 6.95 5.51
C ASP A 62 -17.22 7.24 4.64
N PRO A 63 -18.35 7.66 5.22
CA PRO A 63 -19.55 7.97 4.44
C PRO A 63 -19.42 9.24 3.59
N ASN A 64 -18.39 10.07 3.80
CA ASN A 64 -18.21 11.29 3.01
C ASN A 64 -17.51 10.99 1.68
N SER A 65 -18.25 11.13 0.58
CA SER A 65 -17.73 10.84 -0.76
C SER A 65 -16.67 11.83 -1.26
N ASN A 66 -16.59 13.05 -0.71
CA ASN A 66 -15.55 14.01 -1.06
C ASN A 66 -14.21 13.62 -0.45
N ASP A 67 -14.20 13.24 0.83
CA ASP A 67 -13.00 12.76 1.55
C ASP A 67 -12.38 11.58 0.78
N VAL A 68 -13.22 10.60 0.41
CA VAL A 68 -12.84 9.43 -0.40
C VAL A 68 -12.32 9.83 -1.79
N GLN A 69 -12.96 10.79 -2.46
CA GLN A 69 -12.56 11.21 -3.82
C GLN A 69 -11.23 11.95 -3.84
N VAL A 70 -10.95 12.81 -2.85
CA VAL A 70 -9.66 13.50 -2.73
C VAL A 70 -8.54 12.48 -2.56
N VAL A 71 -8.67 11.57 -1.59
CA VAL A 71 -7.68 10.51 -1.35
C VAL A 71 -7.49 9.63 -2.58
N ASN A 72 -8.58 9.22 -3.24
CA ASN A 72 -8.50 8.42 -4.46
C ASN A 72 -7.76 9.13 -5.60
N ARG A 73 -7.92 10.45 -5.74
CA ARG A 73 -7.16 11.23 -6.75
C ARG A 73 -5.67 11.26 -6.40
N VAL A 74 -5.35 11.48 -5.13
CA VAL A 74 -3.96 11.50 -4.64
C VAL A 74 -3.30 10.14 -4.83
N MET A 75 -3.89 9.06 -4.32
CA MET A 75 -3.33 7.71 -4.43
C MET A 75 -3.17 7.25 -5.88
N ARG A 76 -4.15 7.52 -6.76
CA ARG A 76 -4.01 7.21 -8.20
C ARG A 76 -2.85 7.97 -8.81
N GLN A 77 -2.72 9.27 -8.53
CA GLN A 77 -1.61 10.05 -9.06
C GLN A 77 -0.24 9.55 -8.56
N LEU A 78 -0.13 9.16 -7.29
CA LEU A 78 1.08 8.55 -6.74
C LEU A 78 1.41 7.21 -7.42
N VAL A 79 0.42 6.32 -7.57
CA VAL A 79 0.61 4.98 -8.17
C VAL A 79 0.87 5.04 -9.68
N ASP A 80 0.22 5.96 -10.40
CA ASP A 80 0.31 6.05 -11.86
C ASP A 80 1.52 6.87 -12.35
N LYS A 81 1.94 7.88 -11.57
CA LYS A 81 2.99 8.84 -11.99
C LYS A 81 4.20 8.90 -11.07
N GLY A 82 4.12 8.37 -9.86
CA GLY A 82 5.24 8.31 -8.95
C GLY A 82 6.31 7.37 -9.47
N ASP A 83 7.57 7.75 -9.28
CA ASP A 83 8.71 6.95 -9.70
C ASP A 83 9.13 6.00 -8.56
N TYR A 84 8.68 4.75 -8.66
CA TYR A 84 8.99 3.69 -7.71
C TYR A 84 9.04 2.32 -8.39
N VAL A 85 9.52 1.32 -7.66
CA VAL A 85 9.59 -0.07 -8.12
C VAL A 85 9.00 -0.99 -7.05
N LEU A 86 8.02 -1.82 -7.42
CA LEU A 86 7.56 -2.89 -6.55
C LEU A 86 8.49 -4.09 -6.65
N LYS A 87 9.02 -4.52 -5.50
CA LYS A 87 9.79 -5.77 -5.36
C LYS A 87 9.02 -6.96 -5.95
N ALA A 88 9.72 -7.98 -6.44
CA ALA A 88 9.11 -9.14 -7.11
C ALA A 88 8.06 -9.87 -6.24
N ASN A 89 8.19 -9.76 -4.92
CA ASN A 89 7.28 -10.31 -3.92
C ASN A 89 6.29 -9.28 -3.33
N SER A 90 6.05 -8.17 -4.01
CA SER A 90 5.08 -7.15 -3.58
C SER A 90 3.82 -7.17 -4.45
N LEU A 91 2.67 -6.88 -3.86
CA LEU A 91 1.38 -6.73 -4.54
C LEU A 91 1.19 -5.27 -5.03
N PRO A 92 0.31 -5.00 -6.01
CA PRO A 92 -0.13 -3.63 -6.28
C PRO A 92 -0.77 -3.02 -5.03
N PHE A 93 -0.59 -1.72 -4.84
CA PHE A 93 -1.25 -1.01 -3.75
C PHE A 93 -2.77 -1.05 -3.88
N CYS A 94 -3.43 -1.24 -2.75
CA CYS A 94 -4.86 -1.01 -2.58
C CYS A 94 -5.10 -0.18 -1.33
N TRP A 95 -6.22 0.54 -1.26
CA TRP A 95 -6.46 1.46 -0.15
C TRP A 95 -7.94 1.64 0.15
N THR A 96 -8.23 2.09 1.38
CA THR A 96 -9.57 2.47 1.83
C THR A 96 -9.48 3.70 2.72
N VAL A 97 -10.42 4.64 2.56
CA VAL A 97 -10.66 5.67 3.57
C VAL A 97 -11.70 5.15 4.56
N ASN A 98 -11.27 4.88 5.79
CA ASN A 98 -12.11 4.33 6.84
C ASN A 98 -12.68 5.44 7.74
N ASN A 99 -13.72 5.13 8.52
CA ASN A 99 -14.41 6.12 9.36
C ASN A 99 -13.80 6.27 10.77
N SER A 100 -12.54 5.87 10.97
CA SER A 100 -11.85 6.05 12.25
C SER A 100 -11.65 7.53 12.59
N LYS A 101 -11.67 7.82 13.90
CA LYS A 101 -11.43 9.14 14.48
C LYS A 101 -9.98 9.38 14.89
N ASP A 102 -9.13 8.37 14.78
CA ASP A 102 -7.73 8.48 15.12
C ASP A 102 -6.94 9.09 13.95
N PHE A 103 -6.04 10.01 14.24
CA PHE A 103 -5.21 10.65 13.21
C PHE A 103 -4.11 9.67 12.76
N ASN A 104 -4.41 8.85 11.76
CA ASN A 104 -3.47 7.81 11.31
C ASN A 104 -3.66 7.40 9.84
N ALA A 105 -2.57 6.91 9.24
CA ALA A 105 -2.58 6.05 8.07
C ALA A 105 -1.51 4.95 8.23
N ALA A 106 -1.74 3.80 7.62
CA ALA A 106 -0.82 2.68 7.73
C ALA A 106 -0.78 1.85 6.44
N CYS A 107 0.44 1.53 5.99
CA CYS A 107 0.66 0.48 5.01
C CYS A 107 0.95 -0.88 5.66
N TYR A 108 0.07 -1.83 5.40
CA TYR A 108 0.18 -3.21 5.85
C TYR A 108 1.22 -3.96 5.01
N PRO A 109 1.80 -5.08 5.50
CA PRO A 109 2.72 -5.91 4.73
C PRO A 109 2.17 -6.40 3.38
N THR A 110 0.84 -6.41 3.23
CA THR A 110 0.11 -6.78 2.01
C THR A 110 0.00 -5.64 1.00
N ASN A 111 0.65 -4.49 1.20
CA ASN A 111 0.47 -3.26 0.41
C ASN A 111 -0.97 -2.73 0.42
N TYR A 112 -1.72 -3.06 1.46
CA TYR A 112 -2.98 -2.39 1.77
C TYR A 112 -2.71 -1.14 2.60
N VAL A 113 -3.15 0.01 2.12
CA VAL A 113 -3.04 1.30 2.80
C VAL A 113 -4.39 1.64 3.46
N SER A 114 -4.42 1.58 4.79
CA SER A 114 -5.56 2.05 5.59
C SER A 114 -5.39 3.53 5.88
N ILE A 115 -6.44 4.32 5.63
CA ILE A 115 -6.39 5.79 5.72
C ILE A 115 -7.55 6.24 6.58
N ASN A 116 -7.28 6.81 7.74
CA ASN A 116 -8.34 7.25 8.64
C ASN A 116 -8.91 8.59 8.17
N LYS A 117 -10.23 8.73 8.24
CA LYS A 117 -10.92 10.00 7.99
C LYS A 117 -10.37 11.17 8.80
N ALA A 118 -10.02 10.95 10.07
CA ALA A 118 -9.46 12.01 10.91
C ALA A 118 -8.11 12.54 10.39
N LEU A 119 -7.26 11.69 9.81
CA LEU A 119 -6.06 12.13 9.10
C LEU A 119 -6.44 13.01 7.90
N VAL A 120 -7.37 12.54 7.06
CA VAL A 120 -7.77 13.25 5.83
C VAL A 120 -8.28 14.66 6.13
N ARG A 121 -9.09 14.78 7.18
CA ARG A 121 -9.66 16.07 7.63
C ARG A 121 -8.69 16.90 8.43
N GLY A 122 -7.85 16.26 9.23
CA GLY A 122 -6.80 16.94 9.96
C GLY A 122 -5.79 17.58 9.00
N LEU A 123 -5.51 16.97 7.85
CA LEU A 123 -4.75 17.58 6.75
C LEU A 123 -5.58 18.50 5.85
N ASN A 124 -6.78 18.90 6.27
CA ASN A 124 -7.69 19.80 5.57
C ASN A 124 -7.97 19.42 4.10
N LEU A 125 -7.90 18.12 3.78
CA LEU A 125 -8.02 17.59 2.42
C LEU A 125 -6.97 18.17 1.44
N GLU A 126 -5.87 18.75 1.92
CA GLU A 126 -4.85 19.37 1.08
C GLU A 126 -4.07 18.29 0.29
N PRO A 127 -4.18 18.24 -1.05
CA PRO A 127 -3.62 17.14 -1.82
C PRO A 127 -2.10 16.99 -1.71
N ASP A 128 -1.34 18.07 -1.51
CA ASP A 128 0.13 17.97 -1.36
C ASP A 128 0.55 17.34 -0.02
N GLU A 129 -0.14 17.68 1.07
CA GLU A 129 0.11 17.10 2.39
C GLU A 129 -0.32 15.63 2.43
N LEU A 130 -1.50 15.34 1.88
CA LEU A 130 -1.97 13.96 1.71
C LEU A 130 -1.01 13.14 0.85
N ALA A 131 -0.50 13.72 -0.24
CA ALA A 131 0.46 13.02 -1.10
C ALA A 131 1.75 12.68 -0.34
N ALA A 132 2.23 13.58 0.51
CA ALA A 132 3.42 13.33 1.32
C ALA A 132 3.21 12.17 2.30
N VAL A 133 2.13 12.20 3.08
CA VAL A 133 1.84 11.15 4.07
C VAL A 133 1.57 9.80 3.39
N LEU A 134 0.81 9.80 2.30
CA LEU A 134 0.47 8.56 1.60
C LEU A 134 1.67 7.97 0.84
N ALA A 135 2.54 8.80 0.27
CA ALA A 135 3.79 8.34 -0.33
C ALA A 135 4.79 7.82 0.71
N HIS A 136 4.80 8.41 1.91
CA HIS A 136 5.54 7.89 3.07
C HIS A 136 5.06 6.48 3.43
N GLU A 137 3.75 6.28 3.56
CA GLU A 137 3.17 4.94 3.81
C GLU A 137 3.45 3.96 2.66
N MET A 138 3.37 4.41 1.40
CA MET A 138 3.78 3.59 0.25
C MET A 138 5.23 3.14 0.36
N THR A 139 6.14 4.00 0.84
CA THR A 139 7.55 3.65 1.02
C THR A 139 7.71 2.55 2.07
N HIS A 140 6.95 2.56 3.17
CA HIS A 140 6.94 1.42 4.11
C HIS A 140 6.52 0.10 3.44
N GLY A 141 5.57 0.14 2.50
CA GLY A 141 5.16 -1.05 1.73
C GLY A 141 6.21 -1.50 0.71
N ILE A 142 6.78 -0.56 -0.05
CA ILE A 142 7.84 -0.81 -1.05
C ILE A 142 9.06 -1.44 -0.36
N GLU A 143 9.50 -0.85 0.75
CA GLU A 143 10.66 -1.32 1.50
C GLU A 143 10.36 -2.47 2.46
N GLN A 144 9.09 -2.84 2.58
CA GLN A 144 8.63 -3.93 3.44
C GLN A 144 9.00 -3.68 4.92
N HIS A 145 9.05 -2.41 5.34
CA HIS A 145 9.37 -1.98 6.70
C HIS A 145 8.48 -2.65 7.74
N SER A 146 7.17 -2.68 7.48
CA SER A 146 6.20 -3.35 8.34
C SER A 146 6.55 -4.82 8.52
N ALA A 147 6.90 -5.54 7.44
CA ALA A 147 7.27 -6.96 7.52
C ALA A 147 8.51 -7.21 8.41
N HIS A 148 9.53 -6.35 8.29
CA HIS A 148 10.73 -6.43 9.12
C HIS A 148 10.43 -6.14 10.60
N ASN A 149 9.61 -5.13 10.88
CA ASN A 149 9.23 -4.77 12.25
C ASN A 149 8.39 -5.88 12.90
N TYR A 150 7.44 -6.46 12.16
CA TYR A 150 6.68 -7.62 12.61
C TYR A 150 7.57 -8.82 12.91
N ALA A 151 8.49 -9.15 12.01
CA ALA A 151 9.39 -10.27 12.21
C ALA A 151 10.27 -10.08 13.45
N LYS A 152 10.76 -8.85 13.71
CA LYS A 152 11.51 -8.51 14.93
C LYS A 152 10.66 -8.72 16.17
N ALA A 153 9.43 -8.20 16.18
CA ALA A 153 8.52 -8.34 17.31
C ALA A 153 8.19 -9.81 17.62
N VAL A 154 7.88 -10.60 16.58
CA VAL A 154 7.60 -12.04 16.74
C VAL A 154 8.80 -12.77 17.33
N ALA A 155 9.99 -12.53 16.78
CA ALA A 155 11.23 -13.15 17.25
C ALA A 155 11.57 -12.77 18.71
N GLN A 156 11.30 -11.54 19.12
CA GLN A 156 11.60 -11.04 20.46
C GLN A 156 10.61 -11.53 21.52
N TYR A 157 9.30 -11.50 21.24
CA TYR A 157 8.27 -11.73 22.26
C TYR A 157 7.69 -13.15 22.26
N TYR A 158 7.66 -13.83 21.11
CA TYR A 158 6.96 -15.10 20.96
C TYR A 158 7.91 -16.30 20.74
N GLY A 159 9.18 -16.05 20.41
CA GLY A 159 10.21 -17.08 20.27
C GLY A 159 9.81 -18.21 19.33
N MET A 160 10.18 -19.46 19.65
CA MET A 160 9.91 -20.65 18.84
C MET A 160 8.42 -21.01 18.67
N ALA A 161 7.49 -20.41 19.43
CA ALA A 161 6.07 -20.75 19.35
C ALA A 161 5.43 -20.39 18.00
N PHE A 162 6.05 -19.48 17.24
CA PHE A 162 5.63 -19.09 15.89
C PHE A 162 6.22 -19.98 14.78
N LEU A 163 7.26 -20.79 15.04
CA LEU A 163 7.96 -21.60 14.03
C LEU A 163 7.11 -22.75 13.47
N ASN A 164 6.12 -23.22 14.25
CA ASN A 164 5.22 -24.31 13.85
C ASN A 164 3.92 -23.78 13.20
N MET A 165 3.91 -22.54 12.73
CA MET A 165 2.80 -22.03 11.93
C MET A 165 2.76 -22.76 10.61
N ASP A 166 1.79 -23.66 10.48
CA ASP A 166 1.34 -24.15 9.21
C ASP A 166 0.86 -22.93 8.40
N THR A 167 1.53 -22.60 7.29
CA THR A 167 1.22 -21.43 6.44
C THR A 167 -0.10 -21.59 5.69
N GLY A 168 -0.84 -22.67 5.95
CA GLY A 168 -2.25 -22.82 5.62
C GLY A 168 -3.11 -21.77 6.32
N VAL A 169 -4.05 -21.21 5.57
CA VAL A 169 -4.99 -20.10 5.85
C VAL A 169 -5.88 -20.29 7.10
N ALA A 170 -5.62 -21.28 7.96
CA ALA A 170 -6.57 -21.81 8.94
C ALA A 170 -6.55 -21.16 10.34
N ASP A 171 -5.62 -20.25 10.67
CA ASP A 171 -5.57 -19.64 12.02
C ASP A 171 -5.46 -18.11 12.02
N TRP A 172 -6.36 -17.45 11.29
CA TRP A 172 -6.52 -15.98 11.27
C TRP A 172 -6.77 -15.34 12.64
N ASN A 173 -7.26 -16.11 13.62
CA ASN A 173 -7.45 -15.62 14.99
C ASN A 173 -6.12 -15.30 15.70
N LYS A 174 -5.02 -15.97 15.34
CA LYS A 174 -3.67 -15.64 15.81
C LYS A 174 -3.04 -14.51 14.99
N LEU A 175 -3.44 -14.36 13.72
CA LEU A 175 -3.07 -13.21 12.90
C LEU A 175 -3.77 -11.91 13.33
N ASN A 176 -4.96 -11.99 13.94
CA ASN A 176 -5.61 -10.83 14.57
C ASN A 176 -4.78 -10.21 15.70
N ALA A 177 -3.96 -11.02 16.39
CA ALA A 177 -2.98 -10.48 17.35
C ALA A 177 -1.90 -9.64 16.65
N LEU A 178 -1.53 -9.99 15.41
CA LEU A 178 -0.62 -9.21 14.56
C LEU A 178 -1.32 -7.99 13.95
N ALA A 179 -2.60 -8.06 13.60
CA ALA A 179 -3.38 -6.90 13.14
C ALA A 179 -3.48 -5.81 14.23
N ASN A 180 -3.65 -6.21 15.49
CA ASN A 180 -3.61 -5.28 16.63
C ASN A 180 -2.19 -4.72 16.88
N TYR A 181 -1.13 -5.49 16.57
CA TYR A 181 0.25 -4.98 16.61
C TYR A 181 0.54 -3.99 15.48
N SER A 182 -0.22 -3.99 14.37
CA SER A 182 -0.12 -2.97 13.31
C SER A 182 -0.43 -1.56 13.82
N ILE A 183 -1.17 -1.48 14.92
CA ILE A 183 -1.61 -0.25 15.60
C ILE A 183 -0.59 0.16 16.69
N ALA A 184 0.41 -0.69 16.98
CA ALA A 184 1.53 -0.40 17.86
C ALA A 184 2.82 -0.46 17.04
N LYS A 185 2.97 0.45 16.06
CA LYS A 185 4.10 0.48 15.13
C LYS A 185 5.37 0.91 15.88
N ASN A 186 6.14 -0.04 16.41
CA ASN A 186 7.45 0.26 17.00
C ASN A 186 8.52 0.56 15.91
N VAL A 187 8.29 1.61 15.11
CA VAL A 187 9.12 2.02 13.96
C VAL A 187 10.27 2.88 14.47
N THR A 188 11.46 2.64 13.93
CA THR A 188 12.66 3.36 14.34
C THR A 188 12.84 4.64 13.52
N LEU A 189 13.40 5.68 14.13
CA LEU A 189 13.69 6.96 13.44
C LEU A 189 14.47 6.82 12.11
N PRO A 190 15.46 5.91 11.95
CA PRO A 190 16.08 5.66 10.65
C PRO A 190 15.11 5.16 9.57
N THR A 191 14.11 4.35 9.94
CA THR A 191 13.08 3.84 9.04
C THR A 191 12.12 4.95 8.60
N GLU A 192 11.76 5.83 9.54
CA GLU A 192 10.96 7.04 9.26
C GLU A 192 11.69 7.97 8.29
N TYR A 193 12.99 8.15 8.49
CA TYR A 193 13.83 8.94 7.61
C TYR A 193 13.98 8.40 6.20
N ASP A 194 13.91 7.08 6.05
CA ASP A 194 13.89 6.42 4.75
C ASP A 194 12.51 6.58 4.09
N ALA A 195 11.43 6.37 4.86
CA ALA A 195 10.05 6.57 4.41
C ALA A 195 9.75 8.02 4.00
N ASP A 196 10.26 9.01 4.74
CA ASP A 196 10.20 10.43 4.37
C ASP A 196 10.94 10.70 3.06
N ALA A 197 12.10 10.09 2.87
CA ALA A 197 12.90 10.31 1.68
C ALA A 197 12.25 9.67 0.44
N GLY A 198 11.81 8.41 0.54
CA GLY A 198 11.06 7.74 -0.52
C GLY A 198 9.76 8.45 -0.82
N GLY A 199 9.01 8.85 0.22
CA GLY A 199 7.76 9.59 0.10
C GLY A 199 7.94 10.91 -0.64
N PHE A 200 8.97 11.68 -0.29
CA PHE A 200 9.34 12.93 -0.97
C PHE A 200 9.61 12.72 -2.46
N TYR A 201 10.41 11.72 -2.84
CA TYR A 201 10.74 11.49 -4.26
C TYR A 201 9.56 10.91 -5.05
N ILE A 202 8.74 10.04 -4.45
CA ILE A 202 7.52 9.52 -5.07
C ILE A 202 6.51 10.64 -5.31
N MET A 203 6.24 11.50 -4.31
CA MET A 203 5.27 12.59 -4.49
C MET A 203 5.75 13.64 -5.51
N THR A 204 7.04 14.00 -5.50
CA THR A 204 7.58 15.02 -6.40
C THR A 204 7.65 14.54 -7.84
N SER A 205 8.02 13.28 -8.08
CA SER A 205 7.96 12.65 -9.41
C SER A 205 6.51 12.50 -9.91
N ALA A 206 5.56 12.24 -9.01
CA ALA A 206 4.14 12.26 -9.33
C ALA A 206 3.58 13.68 -9.62
N GLY A 207 4.37 14.73 -9.43
CA GLY A 207 4.03 16.12 -9.73
C GLY A 207 3.37 16.89 -8.60
N PHE A 208 3.44 16.41 -7.36
CA PHE A 208 3.04 17.15 -6.17
C PHE A 208 4.10 18.18 -5.76
N ASN A 209 3.70 19.14 -4.92
CA ASN A 209 4.55 20.21 -4.44
C ASN A 209 5.63 19.65 -3.49
N PRO A 210 6.94 19.87 -3.77
CA PRO A 210 8.04 19.44 -2.89
C PRO A 210 7.95 19.97 -1.45
N GLY A 211 7.23 21.07 -1.20
CA GLY A 211 7.00 21.59 0.14
C GLY A 211 5.96 20.81 0.95
N GLY A 212 5.16 19.94 0.32
CA GLY A 212 4.02 19.27 0.93
C GLY A 212 4.37 18.38 2.13
N GLY A 213 5.55 17.77 2.15
CA GLY A 213 6.00 16.97 3.30
C GLY A 213 6.29 17.83 4.53
N ALA A 214 6.98 18.95 4.37
CA ALA A 214 7.24 19.87 5.48
C ALA A 214 5.95 20.57 5.95
N ALA A 215 5.05 20.92 5.02
CA ALA A 215 3.72 21.42 5.34
C ALA A 215 2.89 20.40 6.14
N ALA A 216 2.89 19.13 5.72
CA ALA A 216 2.18 18.06 6.44
C ALA A 216 2.69 17.91 7.88
N MET A 217 4.01 17.97 8.11
CA MET A 217 4.58 17.92 9.46
C MET A 217 4.15 19.13 10.31
N ALA A 218 4.15 20.33 9.73
CA ALA A 218 3.67 21.53 10.41
C ALA A 218 2.18 21.42 10.79
N ARG A 219 1.35 20.91 9.86
CA ARG A 219 -0.08 20.67 10.06
C ARG A 219 -0.35 19.61 11.13
N MET A 220 0.41 18.51 11.11
CA MET A 220 0.34 17.44 12.10
C MET A 220 0.64 17.96 13.51
N ALA A 221 1.75 18.69 13.69
CA ALA A 221 2.14 19.26 14.98
C ALA A 221 1.01 20.16 15.56
N ARG A 222 0.39 20.98 14.71
CA ARG A 222 -0.77 21.79 15.11
C ARG A 222 -1.96 20.91 15.52
N TYR A 223 -2.35 19.94 14.69
CA TYR A 223 -3.50 19.08 14.96
C TYR A 223 -3.37 18.38 16.31
N LEU A 224 -2.19 17.82 16.59
CA LEU A 224 -1.91 17.08 17.81
C LEU A 224 -1.87 17.97 19.06
N THR A 225 -1.52 19.24 18.90
CA THR A 225 -1.51 20.19 20.02
C THR A 225 -2.88 20.81 20.28
N TYR A 226 -3.68 21.07 19.24
CA TYR A 226 -4.84 21.96 19.36
C TYR A 226 -6.18 21.38 18.88
N GLU A 227 -6.18 20.31 18.07
CA GLU A 227 -7.39 19.82 17.41
C GLU A 227 -7.81 18.41 17.87
N THR A 228 -6.86 17.53 18.20
CA THR A 228 -7.19 16.16 18.58
C THR A 228 -8.06 16.08 19.83
N GLN A 229 -9.11 15.26 19.76
CA GLN A 229 -9.96 14.91 20.90
C GLN A 229 -9.49 13.64 21.61
N ASN A 230 -8.46 12.98 21.07
CA ASN A 230 -7.86 11.80 21.66
C ASN A 230 -6.72 12.21 22.60
N VAL A 231 -6.92 12.04 23.90
CA VAL A 231 -5.91 12.38 24.91
C VAL A 231 -4.61 11.60 24.79
N LEU A 232 -4.60 10.49 24.04
CA LEU A 232 -3.39 9.73 23.74
C LEU A 232 -2.58 10.31 22.55
N GLU A 233 -3.20 11.20 21.76
CA GLU A 233 -2.56 11.93 20.65
C GLU A 233 -2.17 13.36 21.05
N TYR A 234 -2.72 13.89 22.14
CA TYR A 234 -2.56 15.27 22.57
C TYR A 234 -1.12 15.61 23.01
N GLN A 235 -0.63 16.78 22.61
CA GLN A 235 0.67 17.32 23.03
C GLN A 235 0.50 18.54 23.94
N ASP A 236 1.20 18.52 25.08
CA ASP A 236 1.25 19.67 25.99
C ASP A 236 2.16 20.77 25.39
N PRO A 237 1.65 22.00 25.20
CA PRO A 237 2.44 23.10 24.65
C PRO A 237 3.51 23.68 25.60
N ASP A 238 3.66 23.21 26.85
CA ASP A 238 4.69 23.72 27.78
C ASP A 238 6.13 23.41 27.32
N PRO A 239 6.94 24.43 26.96
CA PRO A 239 8.32 24.26 26.49
C PRO A 239 9.27 23.64 27.52
N LYS A 240 8.89 23.59 28.79
CA LYS A 240 9.68 23.02 29.90
C LYS A 240 9.35 21.55 30.16
N LEU A 241 8.21 21.06 29.67
CA LEU A 241 7.76 19.67 29.76
C LEU A 241 8.06 18.92 28.46
N LYS A 242 9.24 19.13 27.84
CA LYS A 242 9.76 18.32 26.72
C LYS A 242 9.99 16.86 27.15
N GLU A 243 8.98 16.19 27.67
CA GLU A 243 8.95 14.75 27.72
C GLU A 243 8.75 14.29 26.29
N GLN A 244 9.84 13.72 25.77
CA GLN A 244 10.01 12.97 24.54
C GLN A 244 8.70 12.75 23.78
N GLU A 245 8.62 13.31 22.57
CA GLU A 245 7.56 13.03 21.60
C GLU A 245 7.30 11.52 21.52
N ASN A 246 6.30 11.04 22.26
CA ASN A 246 6.03 9.61 22.43
C ASN A 246 4.92 9.22 21.46
N TYR A 247 5.20 9.39 20.18
CA TYR A 247 4.37 8.78 19.17
C TYR A 247 4.62 7.28 19.23
N ASN A 248 3.61 6.50 19.57
CA ASN A 248 3.73 5.05 19.46
C ASN A 248 4.03 4.60 18.02
N ASP A 249 3.81 5.47 17.01
CA ASP A 249 3.95 5.13 15.59
C ASP A 249 4.97 6.00 14.78
N HIS A 250 5.26 7.28 15.11
CA HIS A 250 6.07 8.20 14.28
C HIS A 250 6.80 9.35 15.05
N PRO A 251 8.01 9.17 15.62
CA PRO A 251 8.71 10.16 16.46
C PRO A 251 9.41 11.34 15.74
N ASP A 252 9.68 12.45 16.47
CA ASP A 252 10.53 13.61 16.11
C ASP A 252 9.99 14.54 14.99
N THR A 253 8.75 15.04 15.10
CA THR A 253 8.08 15.89 14.08
C THR A 253 8.88 17.12 13.67
N ASP A 254 9.51 17.84 14.60
CA ASP A 254 10.34 19.02 14.28
C ASP A 254 11.57 18.68 13.44
N LYS A 255 12.25 17.56 13.75
CA LYS A 255 13.45 17.14 13.00
C LYS A 255 13.09 16.65 11.61
N ARG A 256 11.96 15.94 11.49
CA ARG A 256 11.42 15.49 10.21
C ARG A 256 10.97 16.66 9.34
N GLU A 257 10.30 17.66 9.92
CA GLU A 257 9.96 18.94 9.25
C GLU A 257 11.22 19.58 8.64
N GLN A 258 12.27 19.77 9.46
CA GLN A 258 13.54 20.36 9.02
C GLN A 258 14.22 19.54 7.91
N LYS A 259 14.20 18.22 8.03
CA LYS A 259 14.78 17.33 7.01
C LYS A 259 14.03 17.43 5.69
N LEU A 260 12.69 17.42 5.72
CA LEU A 260 11.85 17.56 4.52
C LEU A 260 12.02 18.95 3.88
N ALA A 261 12.15 20.01 4.69
CA ALA A 261 12.48 21.35 4.20
C ALA A 261 13.86 21.40 3.53
N GLN A 262 14.86 20.69 4.09
CA GLN A 262 16.18 20.56 3.45
C GLN A 262 16.09 19.77 2.14
N MET A 263 15.31 18.69 2.08
CA MET A 263 15.11 17.92 0.85
C MET A 263 14.44 18.76 -0.24
N MET A 264 13.43 19.58 0.10
CA MET A 264 12.83 20.58 -0.79
C MET A 264 13.89 21.57 -1.30
N THR A 265 14.75 22.06 -0.41
CA THR A 265 15.85 22.98 -0.75
C THR A 265 16.80 22.34 -1.75
N ASP A 266 17.28 21.13 -1.47
CA ASP A 266 18.22 20.38 -2.33
C ASP A 266 17.60 20.01 -3.68
N TYR A 267 16.31 19.68 -3.70
CA TYR A 267 15.52 19.45 -4.92
C TYR A 267 15.54 20.68 -5.83
N GLY A 268 15.38 21.88 -5.26
CA GLY A 268 15.45 23.17 -5.96
C GLY A 268 16.87 23.72 -6.17
N CYS A 269 17.88 22.86 -6.30
CA CYS A 269 19.29 23.24 -6.46
C CYS A 269 19.89 24.04 -5.28
N GLY A 270 19.30 23.94 -4.08
CA GLY A 270 19.79 24.63 -2.88
C GLY A 270 19.40 26.10 -2.77
N HIS A 271 18.64 26.64 -3.73
CA HIS A 271 18.36 28.08 -3.79
C HIS A 271 17.32 28.54 -2.77
N VAL A 272 16.28 27.74 -2.53
CA VAL A 272 15.08 28.19 -1.82
C VAL A 272 15.09 27.71 -0.37
N THR A 273 14.90 28.61 0.58
CA THR A 273 14.79 28.25 2.01
C THR A 273 13.62 28.98 2.68
N VAL A 274 13.07 28.36 3.73
CA VAL A 274 12.09 28.97 4.63
C VAL A 274 12.79 29.31 5.94
N LYS A 275 12.63 30.55 6.42
CA LYS A 275 13.14 31.00 7.72
C LYS A 275 12.03 31.67 8.52
N ASP A 276 12.22 31.71 9.84
CA ASP A 276 11.28 32.34 10.78
C ASP A 276 9.83 31.87 10.61
N ARG A 277 9.66 30.62 10.14
CA ARG A 277 8.40 29.93 9.83
C ARG A 277 7.45 30.64 8.85
N LYS A 278 7.89 31.72 8.18
CA LYS A 278 7.03 32.51 7.27
C LYS A 278 7.77 33.24 6.15
N ASP A 279 9.09 33.37 6.24
CA ASP A 279 9.88 34.14 5.29
C ASP A 279 10.53 33.21 4.27
N ILE A 280 10.30 33.48 2.99
CA ILE A 280 10.90 32.72 1.89
C ILE A 280 12.13 33.46 1.39
N TYR A 281 13.23 32.74 1.20
CA TYR A 281 14.51 33.27 0.74
C TYR A 281 14.97 32.55 -0.54
N ILE A 282 15.66 33.28 -1.42
CA ILE A 282 16.42 32.74 -2.55
C ILE A 282 17.89 33.14 -2.35
N ASP A 283 18.80 32.18 -2.30
CA ASP A 283 20.25 32.39 -2.09
C ASP A 283 20.59 33.29 -0.88
N GLY A 284 19.79 33.17 0.18
CA GLY A 284 19.96 33.94 1.42
C GLY A 284 19.40 35.36 1.38
N GLU A 285 18.86 35.82 0.24
CA GLU A 285 18.11 37.06 0.13
C GLU A 285 16.61 36.82 0.30
N LYS A 286 15.96 37.60 1.17
CA LYS A 286 14.52 37.47 1.41
C LYS A 286 13.76 37.77 0.12
N LEU A 287 12.82 36.93 -0.26
CA LEU A 287 11.88 37.18 -1.36
C LEU A 287 10.64 37.87 -0.82
N LEU A 288 9.89 37.20 0.05
CA LEU A 288 8.62 37.67 0.60
C LEU A 288 8.34 37.02 1.96
N SER A 289 7.39 37.57 2.70
CA SER A 289 6.76 36.92 3.84
C SER A 289 5.39 36.43 3.44
N VAL A 290 4.99 35.28 3.94
CA VAL A 290 3.59 34.83 3.85
C VAL A 290 2.86 35.10 5.16
N ASP A 291 1.54 35.13 5.07
CA ASP A 291 0.62 35.22 6.21
C ASP A 291 -0.44 34.12 6.09
N TRP A 292 -1.23 33.93 7.14
CA TRP A 292 -2.33 32.96 7.11
C TRP A 292 -3.47 33.41 6.18
N ASP A 293 -4.16 32.44 5.58
CA ASP A 293 -5.27 32.67 4.66
C ASP A 293 -6.45 31.69 4.84
N GLY A 294 -6.40 30.86 5.89
CA GLY A 294 -7.42 29.86 6.23
C GLY A 294 -8.25 30.23 7.46
N GLU A 295 -9.00 29.26 8.00
CA GLU A 295 -9.74 29.42 9.28
C GLU A 295 -8.83 29.31 10.51
N TYR A 296 -7.56 28.97 10.30
CA TYR A 296 -6.54 28.81 11.31
C TYR A 296 -5.22 29.40 10.80
N ASP A 297 -4.26 29.61 11.70
CA ASP A 297 -2.92 30.05 11.32
C ASP A 297 -2.16 28.93 10.59
N ASN A 298 -2.23 28.98 9.26
CA ASN A 298 -1.57 28.11 8.29
C ASN A 298 -0.35 28.77 7.64
N THR A 299 0.26 29.76 8.31
CA THR A 299 1.34 30.57 7.75
C THR A 299 2.54 29.71 7.33
N LEU A 300 2.89 28.70 8.13
CA LEU A 300 4.04 27.85 7.81
C LEU A 300 3.76 26.90 6.64
N GLU A 301 2.57 26.30 6.59
CA GLU A 301 2.13 25.49 5.46
C GLU A 301 2.18 26.33 4.17
N ASN A 302 1.66 27.56 4.21
CA ASN A 302 1.77 28.52 3.11
C ASN A 302 3.24 28.80 2.73
N ALA A 303 4.14 28.95 3.71
CA ALA A 303 5.54 29.21 3.45
C ALA A 303 6.19 28.04 2.70
N TYR A 304 5.88 26.81 3.12
CA TYR A 304 6.35 25.60 2.45
C TYR A 304 5.73 25.40 1.07
N PHE A 305 4.45 25.71 0.85
CA PHE A 305 3.86 25.63 -0.49
C PHE A 305 4.47 26.63 -1.46
N VAL A 306 4.72 27.87 -1.03
CA VAL A 306 5.42 28.88 -1.84
C VAL A 306 6.85 28.43 -2.14
N ALA A 307 7.60 28.03 -1.12
CA ALA A 307 8.98 27.59 -1.27
C ALA A 307 9.09 26.35 -2.16
N GLY A 308 8.18 25.39 -2.03
CA GLY A 308 8.18 24.18 -2.83
C GLY A 308 7.80 24.42 -4.29
N ALA A 309 6.91 25.37 -4.59
CA ALA A 309 6.63 25.80 -5.96
C ALA A 309 7.88 26.41 -6.62
N LEU A 310 8.62 27.24 -5.89
CA LEU A 310 9.89 27.81 -6.35
C LEU A 310 10.96 26.72 -6.55
N ALA A 311 11.11 25.82 -5.58
CA ALA A 311 12.05 24.70 -5.66
C ALA A 311 11.76 23.81 -6.88
N LYS A 312 10.47 23.54 -7.14
CA LYS A 312 10.05 22.83 -8.34
C LYS A 312 10.41 23.56 -9.63
N ALA A 313 10.22 24.87 -9.70
CA ALA A 313 10.61 25.63 -10.88
C ALA A 313 12.12 25.61 -11.12
N PHE A 314 12.96 25.74 -10.08
CA PHE A 314 14.41 25.60 -10.21
C PHE A 314 14.87 24.21 -10.64
N HIS A 315 14.16 23.17 -10.17
CA HIS A 315 14.41 21.78 -10.56
C HIS A 315 14.04 21.53 -12.03
N ASP A 316 12.85 21.97 -12.46
CA ASP A 316 12.28 21.64 -13.76
C ASP A 316 12.86 22.47 -14.92
N TYR A 317 13.32 23.70 -14.65
CA TYR A 317 13.84 24.61 -15.68
C TYR A 317 15.33 24.85 -15.56
N ASP A 318 16.02 24.79 -16.71
CA ASP A 318 17.47 24.99 -16.82
C ASP A 318 17.90 26.46 -17.00
N SER A 319 16.95 27.39 -17.11
CA SER A 319 17.25 28.81 -17.24
C SER A 319 16.07 29.69 -16.81
N PRO A 320 16.28 31.01 -16.58
CA PRO A 320 15.19 31.95 -16.29
C PRO A 320 14.10 32.00 -17.36
N ALA A 321 14.41 31.66 -18.61
CA ALA A 321 13.43 31.66 -19.70
C ALA A 321 12.26 30.69 -19.45
N GLY A 322 12.52 29.54 -18.80
CA GLY A 322 11.50 28.54 -18.48
C GLY A 322 10.48 29.00 -17.43
N TRP A 323 10.79 30.08 -16.70
CA TRP A 323 9.86 30.65 -15.73
C TRP A 323 8.76 31.50 -16.39
N GLU A 324 8.92 31.90 -17.65
CA GLU A 324 7.93 32.68 -18.42
C GLU A 324 7.44 33.93 -17.68
N PHE A 325 8.39 34.71 -17.15
CA PHE A 325 8.11 36.00 -16.52
C PHE A 325 7.39 36.95 -17.49
N ARG A 326 6.32 37.57 -17.00
CA ARG A 326 5.43 38.45 -17.77
C ARG A 326 4.69 39.41 -16.86
N SER A 327 4.21 40.52 -17.39
CA SER A 327 3.27 41.39 -16.67
C SER A 327 1.87 40.79 -16.69
N ASP A 328 1.16 40.87 -15.56
CA ASP A 328 -0.28 40.62 -15.49
C ASP A 328 -1.09 41.86 -15.93
N GLY A 329 -2.41 41.73 -15.98
CA GLY A 329 -3.31 42.82 -16.39
C GLY A 329 -3.31 44.03 -15.46
N ASP A 330 -2.73 43.91 -14.27
CA ASP A 330 -2.63 44.96 -13.24
C ASP A 330 -1.22 45.58 -13.20
N GLY A 331 -0.33 45.18 -14.10
CA GLY A 331 1.04 45.67 -14.19
C GLY A 331 2.04 45.01 -13.24
N ASN A 332 1.64 43.96 -12.49
CA ASN A 332 2.56 43.20 -11.64
C ASN A 332 3.30 42.14 -12.47
N VAL A 333 4.53 41.82 -12.11
CA VAL A 333 5.23 40.67 -12.71
C VAL A 333 4.71 39.36 -12.12
N THR A 334 4.40 38.40 -12.99
CA THR A 334 4.02 37.02 -12.67
C THR A 334 4.87 36.06 -13.52
N CYS A 335 4.88 34.79 -13.18
CA CYS A 335 5.64 33.73 -13.85
C CYS A 335 4.90 32.39 -13.72
N LEU A 336 5.34 31.36 -14.42
CA LEU A 336 4.82 29.99 -14.34
C LEU A 336 3.33 29.85 -14.72
N ALA A 337 2.93 28.63 -15.04
CA ALA A 337 1.53 28.32 -15.33
C ALA A 337 0.69 28.31 -14.04
N LYS A 338 -0.60 28.66 -14.15
CA LYS A 338 -1.57 28.56 -13.05
C LYS A 338 -1.97 27.09 -12.85
N THR A 339 -1.15 26.37 -12.11
CA THR A 339 -1.37 25.00 -11.67
C THR A 339 -1.58 24.98 -10.15
N ARG A 340 -2.18 23.91 -9.63
CA ARG A 340 -2.38 23.71 -8.18
C ARG A 340 -1.11 23.95 -7.36
N VAL A 341 0.02 23.38 -7.80
CA VAL A 341 1.33 23.53 -7.13
C VAL A 341 1.76 24.99 -7.03
N ASN A 342 1.43 25.82 -8.02
CA ASN A 342 1.83 27.22 -8.06
C ASN A 342 0.82 28.17 -7.40
N GLU A 343 -0.34 27.71 -6.93
CA GLU A 343 -1.42 28.57 -6.46
C GLU A 343 -1.00 29.47 -5.28
N ALA A 344 -0.36 28.90 -4.26
CA ALA A 344 0.14 29.67 -3.11
C ALA A 344 1.17 30.72 -3.55
N LEU A 345 2.14 30.34 -4.39
CA LEU A 345 3.14 31.28 -4.94
C LEU A 345 2.47 32.44 -5.69
N GLN A 346 1.53 32.15 -6.59
CA GLN A 346 0.83 33.19 -7.36
C GLN A 346 0.05 34.14 -6.46
N ARG A 347 -0.60 33.60 -5.42
CA ARG A 347 -1.34 34.38 -4.44
C ARG A 347 -0.43 35.35 -3.71
N PHE A 348 0.65 34.86 -3.09
CA PHE A 348 1.54 35.70 -2.30
C PHE A 348 2.42 36.63 -3.13
N LEU A 349 2.79 36.28 -4.36
CA LEU A 349 3.45 37.22 -5.28
C LEU A 349 2.56 38.43 -5.57
N ARG A 350 1.25 38.22 -5.73
CA ARG A 350 0.29 39.31 -5.95
C ARG A 350 0.07 40.14 -4.69
N THR A 351 -0.17 39.49 -3.55
CA THR A 351 -0.41 40.18 -2.27
C THR A 351 0.79 41.05 -1.87
N GLU A 352 1.99 40.51 -1.97
CA GLU A 352 3.24 41.19 -1.58
C GLU A 352 3.86 42.03 -2.70
N ARG A 353 3.26 42.02 -3.91
CA ARG A 353 3.80 42.66 -5.12
C ARG A 353 5.26 42.29 -5.38
N ALA A 354 5.61 41.03 -5.14
CA ALA A 354 7.00 40.56 -5.12
C ALA A 354 7.50 40.00 -6.46
N GLY A 355 6.73 40.16 -7.55
CA GLY A 355 7.05 39.60 -8.87
C GLY A 355 8.37 40.05 -9.47
N GLU A 356 8.64 41.36 -9.48
CA GLU A 356 9.91 41.92 -10.00
C GLU A 356 11.10 41.45 -9.17
N ARG A 357 10.91 41.39 -7.84
CA ARG A 357 11.92 40.88 -6.92
C ARG A 357 12.21 39.40 -7.17
N LEU A 358 11.17 38.59 -7.39
CA LEU A 358 11.35 37.18 -7.78
C LEU A 358 12.15 37.07 -9.08
N GLN A 359 11.80 37.85 -10.10
CA GLN A 359 12.50 37.83 -11.38
C GLN A 359 13.99 38.17 -11.22
N ALA A 360 14.30 39.18 -10.42
CA ALA A 360 15.68 39.58 -10.14
C ALA A 360 16.46 38.47 -9.41
N LEU A 361 15.89 37.91 -8.33
CA LEU A 361 16.51 36.86 -7.52
C LEU A 361 16.72 35.56 -8.31
N VAL A 362 15.74 35.15 -9.11
CA VAL A 362 15.85 33.97 -9.98
C VAL A 362 16.95 34.18 -11.02
N THR A 363 17.00 35.35 -11.66
CA THR A 363 18.05 35.66 -12.64
C THR A 363 19.45 35.62 -12.02
N ALA A 364 19.60 36.16 -10.81
CA ALA A 364 20.85 36.11 -10.06
C ALA A 364 21.26 34.68 -9.68
N ALA A 365 20.31 33.88 -9.20
CA ALA A 365 20.54 32.47 -8.84
C ALA A 365 21.11 31.66 -10.02
N TYR A 366 20.45 31.71 -11.18
CA TYR A 366 20.95 31.03 -12.40
C TYR A 366 22.32 31.53 -12.85
N ALA A 367 22.60 32.83 -12.72
CA ALA A 367 23.92 33.37 -13.06
C ALA A 367 25.03 32.85 -12.12
N GLY A 368 24.69 32.51 -10.87
CA GLY A 368 25.63 31.97 -9.87
C GLY A 368 25.84 30.45 -9.93
N GLU A 369 24.95 29.70 -10.60
CA GLU A 369 24.97 28.23 -10.59
C GLU A 369 26.26 27.62 -11.15
N SER A 370 26.88 28.23 -12.16
CA SER A 370 28.13 27.73 -12.72
C SER A 370 29.27 27.76 -11.70
N ALA A 371 29.27 28.73 -10.79
CA ALA A 371 30.27 28.85 -9.73
C ALA A 371 29.97 27.91 -8.54
N SER A 372 28.71 27.75 -8.15
CA SER A 372 28.32 26.87 -7.04
C SER A 372 28.29 25.38 -7.43
N GLY A 373 28.14 25.09 -8.72
CA GLY A 373 27.93 23.75 -9.27
C GLY A 373 26.58 23.14 -8.86
N ALA A 374 25.64 23.95 -8.38
CA ALA A 374 24.39 23.49 -7.75
C ALA A 374 23.57 22.59 -8.67
N ARG A 375 23.27 23.05 -9.90
CA ARG A 375 22.50 22.29 -10.88
C ARG A 375 23.17 20.97 -11.28
N THR A 376 24.50 20.97 -11.43
CA THR A 376 25.27 19.76 -11.74
C THR A 376 25.16 18.73 -10.61
N LYS A 377 25.27 19.16 -9.34
CA LYS A 377 25.10 18.29 -8.17
C LYS A 377 23.68 17.71 -8.08
N MET A 378 22.66 18.56 -8.26
CA MET A 378 21.27 18.14 -8.25
C MET A 378 20.98 17.10 -9.35
N LYS A 379 21.40 17.38 -10.60
CA LYS A 379 21.24 16.45 -11.74
C LYS A 379 21.98 15.12 -11.52
N ALA A 380 23.19 15.15 -10.97
CA ALA A 380 23.94 13.94 -10.63
C ALA A 380 23.21 13.11 -9.55
N ALA A 381 22.66 13.74 -8.52
CA ALA A 381 21.88 13.05 -7.50
C ALA A 381 20.59 12.45 -8.07
N ALA A 382 19.88 13.17 -8.95
CA ALA A 382 18.71 12.65 -9.66
C ALA A 382 19.05 11.45 -10.55
N GLN A 383 20.16 11.54 -11.30
CA GLN A 383 20.63 10.44 -12.15
C GLN A 383 21.01 9.21 -11.33
N ALA A 384 21.67 9.38 -10.18
CA ALA A 384 22.01 8.27 -9.29
C ALA A 384 20.76 7.55 -8.76
N ARG A 385 19.71 8.30 -8.38
CA ARG A 385 18.41 7.72 -7.98
C ARG A 385 17.75 6.95 -9.12
N GLN A 386 17.73 7.51 -10.32
CA GLN A 386 17.19 6.83 -11.52
C GLN A 386 17.94 5.54 -11.84
N GLN A 387 19.27 5.53 -11.70
CA GLN A 387 20.08 4.33 -11.89
C GLN A 387 19.79 3.27 -10.84
N ALA A 388 19.59 3.66 -9.57
CA ALA A 388 19.20 2.74 -8.50
C ALA A 388 17.84 2.08 -8.80
N LEU A 389 16.82 2.89 -9.14
CA LEU A 389 15.50 2.39 -9.53
C LEU A 389 15.57 1.49 -10.78
N GLN A 390 16.41 1.82 -11.77
CA GLN A 390 16.62 0.95 -12.91
C GLN A 390 17.21 -0.41 -12.48
N GLY A 391 18.18 -0.42 -11.57
CA GLY A 391 18.73 -1.66 -11.01
C GLY A 391 17.66 -2.52 -10.32
N GLU A 392 16.76 -1.89 -9.57
CA GLU A 392 15.61 -2.58 -8.96
C GLU A 392 14.63 -3.14 -9.99
N ARG A 393 14.32 -2.38 -11.05
CA ARG A 393 13.48 -2.86 -12.17
C ARG A 393 14.10 -4.08 -12.83
N GLU A 394 15.40 -4.03 -13.11
CA GLU A 394 16.13 -5.16 -13.68
C GLU A 394 16.07 -6.41 -12.79
N ALA A 395 16.18 -6.24 -11.47
CA ALA A 395 16.03 -7.33 -10.51
C ALA A 395 14.62 -7.95 -10.53
N VAL A 396 13.57 -7.13 -10.68
CA VAL A 396 12.19 -7.61 -10.82
C VAL A 396 11.97 -8.34 -12.14
N LEU A 397 12.50 -7.82 -13.25
CA LEU A 397 12.40 -8.49 -14.56
C LEU A 397 13.20 -9.80 -14.60
N ALA A 398 14.29 -9.90 -13.84
CA ALA A 398 15.10 -11.10 -13.67
C ALA A 398 14.60 -12.02 -12.54
N ALA A 399 13.40 -11.79 -11.99
CA ALA A 399 12.85 -12.61 -10.93
C ALA A 399 12.76 -14.09 -11.33
N ASN A 400 13.05 -14.98 -10.38
CA ASN A 400 13.02 -16.42 -10.64
C ASN A 400 11.59 -16.95 -10.84
N ALA A 401 11.50 -18.19 -11.33
CA ALA A 401 10.26 -18.89 -11.60
C ALA A 401 9.28 -18.94 -10.41
N LYS A 402 9.77 -19.07 -9.16
CA LYS A 402 8.91 -19.08 -7.96
C LYS A 402 8.14 -17.76 -7.83
N PHE A 403 8.80 -16.62 -8.02
CA PHE A 403 8.15 -15.32 -7.93
C PHE A 403 7.20 -15.06 -9.10
N VAL A 404 7.59 -15.41 -10.32
CA VAL A 404 6.72 -15.22 -11.49
C VAL A 404 5.47 -16.11 -11.41
N LYS A 405 5.63 -17.36 -10.98
CA LYS A 405 4.50 -18.24 -10.65
C LYS A 405 3.59 -17.60 -9.60
N LYS A 406 4.16 -17.01 -8.54
CA LYS A 406 3.35 -16.37 -7.50
C LYS A 406 2.59 -15.13 -8.01
N MET A 407 3.18 -14.35 -8.92
CA MET A 407 2.47 -13.24 -9.59
C MET A 407 1.27 -13.78 -10.39
N ARG A 408 1.44 -14.89 -11.13
CA ARG A 408 0.35 -15.56 -11.86
C ARG A 408 -0.77 -16.02 -10.92
N GLU A 409 -0.42 -16.72 -9.84
CA GLU A 409 -1.37 -17.18 -8.81
C GLU A 409 -2.14 -16.00 -8.18
N ASN A 410 -1.45 -14.89 -7.90
CA ASN A 410 -2.08 -13.68 -7.39
C ASN A 410 -3.01 -13.05 -8.44
N GLY A 411 -2.63 -13.08 -9.72
CA GLY A 411 -3.46 -12.61 -10.83
C GLY A 411 -4.77 -13.39 -10.95
N ASP A 412 -4.68 -14.72 -10.85
CA ASP A 412 -5.86 -15.59 -10.84
C ASP A 412 -6.73 -15.35 -9.61
N THR A 413 -6.11 -15.28 -8.42
CA THR A 413 -6.81 -14.95 -7.17
C THR A 413 -7.55 -13.61 -7.29
N TYR A 414 -6.92 -12.55 -7.81
CA TYR A 414 -7.63 -11.28 -7.99
C TYR A 414 -8.85 -11.42 -8.93
N SER A 415 -8.75 -12.26 -9.96
CA SER A 415 -9.88 -12.54 -10.87
C SER A 415 -11.03 -13.25 -10.14
N ASP A 416 -10.73 -14.21 -9.25
CA ASP A 416 -11.73 -14.88 -8.40
C ASP A 416 -12.52 -13.90 -7.52
N TYR A 417 -11.89 -12.81 -7.09
CA TYR A 417 -12.52 -11.76 -6.29
C TYR A 417 -13.07 -10.59 -7.12
N GLY A 418 -13.15 -10.74 -8.46
CA GLY A 418 -13.69 -9.70 -9.35
C GLY A 418 -12.78 -8.48 -9.54
N GLN A 419 -11.50 -8.57 -9.18
CA GLN A 419 -10.54 -7.47 -9.22
C GLN A 419 -9.69 -7.48 -10.50
N GLY A 420 -10.37 -7.36 -11.65
CA GLY A 420 -9.76 -7.49 -12.98
C GLY A 420 -8.55 -6.58 -13.20
N GLU A 421 -8.60 -5.31 -12.79
CA GLU A 421 -7.46 -4.38 -12.95
C GLU A 421 -6.22 -4.81 -12.16
N ARG A 422 -6.38 -5.35 -10.94
CA ARG A 422 -5.25 -5.86 -10.14
C ARG A 422 -4.74 -7.19 -10.69
N ALA A 423 -5.63 -8.02 -11.22
CA ALA A 423 -5.24 -9.23 -11.94
C ALA A 423 -4.38 -8.89 -13.17
N LEU A 424 -4.83 -7.92 -13.98
CA LEU A 424 -4.08 -7.43 -15.14
C LEU A 424 -2.75 -6.80 -14.74
N PHE A 425 -2.68 -6.09 -13.61
CA PHE A 425 -1.42 -5.58 -13.07
C PHE A 425 -0.42 -6.71 -12.82
N GLN A 426 -0.84 -7.80 -12.15
CA GLN A 426 0.04 -8.94 -11.93
C GLN A 426 0.43 -9.63 -13.23
N MET A 427 -0.50 -9.82 -14.16
CA MET A 427 -0.21 -10.45 -15.44
C MET A 427 0.74 -9.61 -16.30
N ARG A 428 0.66 -8.28 -16.27
CA ARG A 428 1.67 -7.42 -16.92
C ARG A 428 3.08 -7.71 -16.41
N ARG A 429 3.24 -7.96 -15.09
CA ARG A 429 4.54 -8.32 -14.50
C ARG A 429 5.00 -9.71 -14.92
N VAL A 430 4.08 -10.68 -14.99
CA VAL A 430 4.38 -12.02 -15.53
C VAL A 430 4.92 -11.93 -16.95
N PHE A 431 4.22 -11.24 -17.85
CA PHE A 431 4.63 -11.12 -19.25
C PHE A 431 5.89 -10.26 -19.45
N ALA A 432 6.22 -9.37 -18.51
CA ALA A 432 7.46 -8.60 -18.54
C ALA A 432 8.68 -9.39 -18.02
N ALA A 433 8.47 -10.44 -17.24
CA ALA A 433 9.56 -11.24 -16.69
C ALA A 433 10.38 -11.95 -17.79
N ARG A 434 11.69 -12.07 -17.58
CA ARG A 434 12.61 -12.74 -18.53
C ARG A 434 12.41 -14.25 -18.62
N ASN A 435 11.85 -14.86 -17.58
CA ASN A 435 11.50 -16.28 -17.56
C ASN A 435 10.05 -16.45 -17.05
N PRO A 436 9.04 -16.20 -17.90
CA PRO A 436 7.65 -16.22 -17.47
C PRO A 436 7.12 -17.63 -17.14
N GLU A 437 7.69 -18.68 -17.77
CA GLU A 437 7.27 -20.09 -17.76
C GLU A 437 5.76 -20.30 -18.08
N ASN A 438 5.36 -21.51 -18.48
CA ASN A 438 3.94 -21.87 -18.71
C ASN A 438 3.14 -20.85 -19.56
N GLU A 439 3.60 -20.56 -20.77
CA GLU A 439 3.02 -19.51 -21.61
C GLU A 439 1.51 -19.71 -21.89
N ALA A 440 1.06 -20.95 -22.12
CA ALA A 440 -0.36 -21.25 -22.28
C ALA A 440 -1.19 -20.86 -21.04
N GLU A 441 -0.70 -21.19 -19.84
CA GLU A 441 -1.35 -20.84 -18.57
C GLU A 441 -1.36 -19.31 -18.38
N ASN A 442 -0.28 -18.61 -18.71
CA ASN A 442 -0.23 -17.14 -18.65
C ASN A 442 -1.29 -16.50 -19.54
N HIS A 443 -1.49 -17.02 -20.75
CA HIS A 443 -2.57 -16.56 -21.62
C HIS A 443 -3.94 -16.86 -21.02
N ALA A 444 -4.18 -18.05 -20.47
CA ALA A 444 -5.46 -18.37 -19.84
C ALA A 444 -5.79 -17.42 -18.68
N ILE A 445 -4.86 -17.22 -17.75
CA ILE A 445 -5.05 -16.33 -16.60
C ILE A 445 -5.23 -14.86 -17.02
N ARG A 446 -4.46 -14.37 -18.01
CA ARG A 446 -4.66 -13.01 -18.53
C ARG A 446 -5.99 -12.87 -19.26
N GLY A 447 -6.41 -13.89 -19.99
CA GLY A 447 -7.69 -13.92 -20.70
C GLY A 447 -8.86 -13.79 -19.72
N ARG A 448 -8.83 -14.55 -18.63
CA ARG A 448 -9.79 -14.43 -17.54
C ARG A 448 -9.74 -13.05 -16.86
N ALA A 449 -8.55 -12.55 -16.56
CA ALA A 449 -8.37 -11.21 -15.96
C ALA A 449 -8.97 -10.09 -16.84
N LYS A 450 -8.81 -10.16 -18.16
CA LYS A 450 -9.42 -9.23 -19.13
C LYS A 450 -10.95 -9.31 -19.12
N ALA A 451 -11.50 -10.53 -19.12
CA ALA A 451 -12.94 -10.74 -19.05
C ALA A 451 -13.54 -10.18 -17.76
N VAL A 452 -12.89 -10.39 -16.61
CA VAL A 452 -13.29 -9.81 -15.31
C VAL A 452 -13.18 -8.28 -15.31
N ALA A 453 -12.22 -7.71 -16.04
CA ALA A 453 -12.12 -6.26 -16.26
C ALA A 453 -13.15 -5.71 -17.27
N GLY A 454 -13.96 -6.58 -17.90
CA GLY A 454 -15.02 -6.23 -18.85
C GLY A 454 -14.64 -6.36 -20.33
N ASP A 455 -13.38 -6.70 -20.66
CA ASP A 455 -12.94 -6.93 -22.04
C ASP A 455 -13.00 -8.42 -22.40
N PHE A 456 -14.23 -8.90 -22.64
CA PHE A 456 -14.49 -10.29 -23.03
C PHE A 456 -13.85 -10.66 -24.36
N THR A 457 -13.78 -9.73 -25.32
CA THR A 457 -13.24 -10.00 -26.67
C THR A 457 -11.74 -10.28 -26.59
N ALA A 458 -10.98 -9.40 -25.95
CA ALA A 458 -9.55 -9.62 -25.76
C ALA A 458 -9.26 -10.77 -24.79
N GLY A 459 -10.19 -11.06 -23.87
CA GLY A 459 -10.15 -12.22 -22.99
C GLY A 459 -10.22 -13.54 -23.75
N LEU A 460 -11.24 -13.71 -24.59
CA LEU A 460 -11.42 -14.91 -25.43
C LEU A 460 -10.24 -15.11 -26.40
N GLN A 461 -9.69 -14.04 -26.97
CA GLN A 461 -8.49 -14.15 -27.83
C GLN A 461 -7.28 -14.76 -27.10
N ASP A 462 -7.10 -14.45 -25.82
CA ASP A 462 -6.04 -15.06 -25.00
C ASP A 462 -6.37 -16.50 -24.62
N LEU A 463 -7.63 -16.81 -24.33
CA LEU A 463 -8.07 -18.15 -23.99
C LEU A 463 -7.99 -19.10 -25.19
N ASP A 464 -8.32 -18.63 -26.39
CA ASP A 464 -8.15 -19.37 -27.64
C ASP A 464 -6.67 -19.69 -27.90
N LYS A 465 -5.77 -18.73 -27.63
CA LYS A 465 -4.32 -18.98 -27.67
C LYS A 465 -3.92 -20.05 -26.66
N ALA A 466 -4.37 -19.94 -25.41
CA ALA A 466 -4.06 -20.92 -24.37
C ALA A 466 -4.47 -22.35 -24.78
N VAL A 467 -5.70 -22.53 -25.26
CA VAL A 467 -6.21 -23.83 -25.76
C VAL A 467 -5.42 -24.33 -26.97
N THR A 468 -5.05 -23.43 -27.90
CA THR A 468 -4.25 -23.80 -29.07
C THR A 468 -2.83 -24.24 -28.68
N MET A 469 -2.22 -23.58 -27.70
CA MET A 469 -0.87 -23.87 -27.23
C MET A 469 -0.81 -25.16 -26.41
N ASP A 470 -1.81 -25.41 -25.57
CA ASP A 470 -1.90 -26.63 -24.77
C ASP A 470 -3.35 -27.11 -24.66
N SER A 471 -3.74 -27.94 -25.62
CA SER A 471 -5.06 -28.57 -25.70
C SER A 471 -5.22 -29.77 -24.75
N LYS A 472 -4.18 -30.15 -24.00
CA LYS A 472 -4.22 -31.22 -23.00
C LYS A 472 -4.33 -30.70 -21.58
N ASN A 473 -4.22 -29.38 -21.38
CA ASN A 473 -4.46 -28.76 -20.10
C ASN A 473 -5.95 -28.45 -19.94
N VAL A 474 -6.59 -29.22 -19.06
CA VAL A 474 -8.01 -29.07 -18.70
C VAL A 474 -8.37 -27.64 -18.30
N TYR A 475 -7.49 -26.92 -17.59
CA TYR A 475 -7.78 -25.56 -17.09
C TYR A 475 -7.89 -24.52 -18.21
N ASN A 476 -7.33 -24.76 -19.39
CA ASN A 476 -7.49 -23.85 -20.53
C ASN A 476 -8.95 -23.84 -21.02
N TYR A 477 -9.58 -25.01 -21.11
CA TYR A 477 -11.00 -25.12 -21.44
C TYR A 477 -11.88 -24.62 -20.30
N LEU A 478 -11.55 -24.92 -19.03
CA LEU A 478 -12.33 -24.42 -17.89
C LEU A 478 -12.35 -22.89 -17.84
N ASN A 479 -11.21 -22.22 -18.00
CA ASN A 479 -11.15 -20.76 -18.02
C ASN A 479 -11.92 -20.16 -19.20
N ARG A 480 -11.92 -20.83 -20.37
CA ARG A 480 -12.69 -20.35 -21.53
C ARG A 480 -14.19 -20.57 -21.36
N ALA A 481 -14.58 -21.70 -20.76
CA ALA A 481 -15.96 -21.95 -20.37
C ALA A 481 -16.48 -20.95 -19.35
N ASP A 482 -15.67 -20.59 -18.34
CA ASP A 482 -15.99 -19.55 -17.34
C ASP A 482 -16.30 -18.22 -18.05
N VAL A 483 -15.44 -17.80 -18.98
CA VAL A 483 -15.66 -16.56 -19.73
C VAL A 483 -16.89 -16.64 -20.65
N TYR A 484 -17.13 -17.76 -21.34
CA TYR A 484 -18.36 -17.94 -22.10
C TYR A 484 -19.61 -17.86 -21.22
N HIS A 485 -19.55 -18.44 -20.02
CA HIS A 485 -20.63 -18.39 -19.05
C HIS A 485 -20.88 -16.96 -18.55
N MET A 486 -19.83 -16.21 -18.22
CA MET A 486 -19.93 -14.78 -17.87
C MET A 486 -20.58 -13.93 -18.98
N MET A 487 -20.40 -14.32 -20.25
CA MET A 487 -21.04 -13.68 -21.41
C MET A 487 -22.49 -14.14 -21.64
N GLY A 488 -22.99 -15.11 -20.88
CA GLY A 488 -24.29 -15.75 -21.09
C GLY A 488 -24.32 -16.74 -22.26
N ASN A 489 -23.16 -17.10 -22.84
CA ASN A 489 -23.06 -18.10 -23.89
C ASN A 489 -22.94 -19.51 -23.30
N THR A 490 -24.05 -19.99 -22.75
CA THR A 490 -24.10 -21.27 -22.02
C THR A 490 -23.80 -22.48 -22.91
N GLU A 491 -24.16 -22.42 -24.19
CA GLU A 491 -23.88 -23.50 -25.15
C GLU A 491 -22.37 -23.68 -25.35
N ALA A 492 -21.64 -22.58 -25.62
CA ALA A 492 -20.19 -22.63 -25.76
C ALA A 492 -19.49 -23.04 -24.46
N ALA A 493 -19.99 -22.56 -23.31
CA ALA A 493 -19.46 -22.96 -22.00
C ALA A 493 -19.59 -24.47 -21.77
N LEU A 494 -20.77 -25.06 -21.97
CA LEU A 494 -20.98 -26.50 -21.82
C LEU A 494 -20.16 -27.32 -22.83
N ALA A 495 -19.97 -26.82 -24.05
CA ALA A 495 -19.12 -27.46 -25.05
C ALA A 495 -17.65 -27.54 -24.58
N ASP A 496 -17.10 -26.45 -24.03
CA ASP A 496 -15.74 -26.45 -23.48
C ASP A 496 -15.63 -27.31 -22.21
N LEU A 497 -16.66 -27.34 -21.36
CA LEU A 497 -16.69 -28.22 -20.18
C LEU A 497 -16.73 -29.71 -20.58
N MET A 498 -17.40 -30.04 -21.69
CA MET A 498 -17.34 -31.38 -22.26
C MET A 498 -15.92 -31.72 -22.74
N GLN A 499 -15.25 -30.80 -23.44
CA GLN A 499 -13.84 -31.00 -23.82
C GLN A 499 -12.93 -31.18 -22.59
N ALA A 500 -13.12 -30.36 -21.55
CA ALA A 500 -12.38 -30.47 -20.30
C ALA A 500 -12.52 -31.87 -19.67
N LYS A 501 -13.74 -32.41 -19.64
CA LYS A 501 -14.01 -33.77 -19.13
C LYS A 501 -13.40 -34.86 -20.00
N GLU A 502 -13.35 -34.71 -21.33
CA GLU A 502 -12.70 -35.69 -22.21
C GLU A 502 -11.17 -35.67 -22.06
N VAL A 503 -10.58 -34.49 -21.84
CA VAL A 503 -9.14 -34.33 -21.57
C VAL A 503 -8.74 -34.98 -20.25
N ASP A 504 -9.49 -34.73 -19.16
CA ASP A 504 -9.25 -35.36 -17.86
C ASP A 504 -10.56 -35.61 -17.08
N LYS A 505 -11.02 -36.85 -17.12
CA LYS A 505 -12.24 -37.31 -16.40
C LYS A 505 -12.09 -37.26 -14.87
N ALA A 506 -10.85 -37.29 -14.36
CA ALA A 506 -10.58 -37.22 -12.93
C ALA A 506 -10.49 -35.77 -12.41
N ASN A 507 -10.47 -34.77 -13.31
CA ASN A 507 -10.56 -33.38 -12.91
C ASN A 507 -12.00 -33.06 -12.45
N PRO A 508 -12.20 -32.60 -11.20
CA PRO A 508 -13.54 -32.40 -10.67
C PRO A 508 -14.22 -31.12 -11.20
N TYR A 509 -13.47 -30.13 -11.67
CA TYR A 509 -14.01 -28.79 -11.92
C TYR A 509 -14.88 -28.72 -13.18
N GLY A 510 -14.60 -29.55 -14.20
CA GLY A 510 -15.47 -29.66 -15.36
C GLY A 510 -16.88 -30.14 -14.98
N TRP A 511 -16.97 -31.07 -14.03
CA TRP A 511 -18.23 -31.55 -13.47
C TRP A 511 -18.92 -30.47 -12.63
N LEU A 512 -18.20 -29.81 -11.73
CA LEU A 512 -18.76 -28.75 -10.88
C LEU A 512 -19.36 -27.60 -11.70
N MET A 513 -18.61 -27.04 -12.65
CA MET A 513 -19.07 -25.92 -13.46
C MET A 513 -20.25 -26.32 -14.35
N SER A 514 -20.26 -27.55 -14.87
CA SER A 514 -21.43 -28.05 -15.62
C SER A 514 -22.66 -28.16 -14.71
N ALA A 515 -22.49 -28.62 -13.47
CA ALA A 515 -23.58 -28.75 -12.52
C ALA A 515 -24.21 -27.39 -12.21
N GLN A 516 -23.38 -26.37 -11.97
CA GLN A 516 -23.81 -25.00 -11.70
C GLN A 516 -24.55 -24.40 -12.89
N ILE A 517 -24.03 -24.58 -14.10
CA ILE A 517 -24.69 -24.12 -15.32
C ILE A 517 -26.04 -24.82 -15.53
N TYR A 518 -26.10 -26.14 -15.36
CA TYR A 518 -27.37 -26.88 -15.51
C TYR A 518 -28.40 -26.48 -14.45
N GLU A 519 -27.95 -26.20 -13.22
CA GLU A 519 -28.79 -25.67 -12.16
C GLU A 519 -29.38 -24.30 -12.55
N GLU A 520 -28.57 -23.38 -13.08
CA GLU A 520 -29.03 -22.07 -13.58
C GLU A 520 -30.04 -22.19 -14.73
N LEU A 521 -29.90 -23.22 -15.57
CA LEU A 521 -30.85 -23.54 -16.64
C LEU A 521 -32.12 -24.24 -16.15
N GLY A 522 -32.23 -24.59 -14.87
CA GLY A 522 -33.33 -25.38 -14.31
C GLY A 522 -33.31 -26.87 -14.70
N GLN A 523 -32.19 -27.36 -15.24
CA GLN A 523 -31.98 -28.74 -15.65
C GLN A 523 -31.50 -29.58 -14.45
N GLN A 524 -32.43 -29.85 -13.52
CA GLN A 524 -32.13 -30.44 -12.21
C GLN A 524 -31.50 -31.85 -12.29
N ALA A 525 -31.89 -32.67 -13.27
CA ALA A 525 -31.38 -34.03 -13.41
C ALA A 525 -29.90 -34.04 -13.83
N GLU A 526 -29.56 -33.19 -14.79
CA GLU A 526 -28.21 -32.97 -15.28
C GLU A 526 -27.33 -32.33 -14.19
N ALA A 527 -27.86 -31.34 -13.47
CA ALA A 527 -27.17 -30.73 -12.33
C ALA A 527 -26.84 -31.77 -11.25
N LEU A 528 -27.82 -32.57 -10.82
CA LEU A 528 -27.63 -33.62 -9.83
C LEU A 528 -26.57 -34.64 -10.27
N ALA A 529 -26.63 -35.11 -11.51
CA ALA A 529 -25.67 -36.08 -12.04
C ALA A 529 -24.23 -35.52 -12.03
N ASN A 530 -24.05 -34.26 -12.41
CA ASN A 530 -22.73 -33.63 -12.38
C ASN A 530 -22.24 -33.37 -10.95
N TYR A 531 -23.12 -32.96 -10.02
CA TYR A 531 -22.78 -32.82 -8.60
C TYR A 531 -22.41 -34.16 -7.95
N GLN A 532 -23.06 -35.26 -8.33
CA GLN A 532 -22.72 -36.61 -7.88
C GLN A 532 -21.29 -36.99 -8.29
N GLU A 533 -20.91 -36.72 -9.54
CA GLU A 533 -19.57 -37.03 -10.02
C GLU A 533 -18.50 -36.12 -9.39
N PHE A 534 -18.79 -34.83 -9.23
CA PHE A 534 -17.94 -33.92 -8.45
C PHE A 534 -17.73 -34.44 -7.02
N TYR A 535 -18.80 -34.84 -6.33
CA TYR A 535 -18.73 -35.39 -4.98
C TYR A 535 -17.93 -36.70 -4.93
N ARG A 536 -18.08 -37.58 -5.94
CA ARG A 536 -17.31 -38.82 -6.05
C ARG A 536 -15.80 -38.54 -6.12
N LEU A 537 -15.40 -37.53 -6.89
CA LEU A 537 -14.00 -37.11 -7.07
C LEU A 537 -13.46 -36.30 -5.87
N ARG A 538 -14.32 -35.54 -5.19
CA ARG A 538 -13.96 -34.63 -4.09
C ARG A 538 -14.95 -34.72 -2.92
N PRO A 539 -15.06 -35.86 -2.22
CA PRO A 539 -16.08 -36.06 -1.19
C PRO A 539 -15.93 -35.09 0.00
N LYS A 540 -14.70 -34.62 0.29
CA LYS A 540 -14.45 -33.64 1.36
C LYS A 540 -14.84 -32.20 0.98
N ALA A 541 -15.04 -31.91 -0.31
CA ALA A 541 -15.42 -30.60 -0.82
C ALA A 541 -16.94 -30.41 -0.91
N PHE A 542 -17.75 -31.28 -0.30
CA PHE A 542 -19.21 -31.27 -0.36
C PHE A 542 -19.89 -29.93 -0.01
N ARG A 543 -19.19 -29.02 0.67
CA ARG A 543 -19.68 -27.68 1.05
C ARG A 543 -19.96 -26.76 -0.14
N VAL A 544 -19.40 -27.05 -1.32
CA VAL A 544 -19.66 -26.28 -2.54
C VAL A 544 -20.92 -26.74 -3.27
N ILE A 545 -21.48 -27.90 -2.90
CA ILE A 545 -22.70 -28.46 -3.50
C ILE A 545 -23.91 -27.82 -2.80
N PRO A 546 -24.90 -27.29 -3.54
CA PRO A 546 -26.11 -26.74 -2.94
C PRO A 546 -26.84 -27.79 -2.09
N GLU A 547 -27.48 -27.33 -1.01
CA GLU A 547 -28.11 -28.18 0.00
C GLU A 547 -29.12 -29.18 -0.57
N GLU A 548 -29.90 -28.73 -1.56
CA GLU A 548 -30.90 -29.53 -2.25
C GLU A 548 -30.28 -30.77 -2.91
N TYR A 549 -29.18 -30.60 -3.65
CA TYR A 549 -28.47 -31.71 -4.28
C TYR A 549 -27.69 -32.53 -3.25
N LEU A 550 -27.04 -31.87 -2.28
CA LEU A 550 -26.26 -32.58 -1.25
C LEU A 550 -27.12 -33.53 -0.43
N SER A 551 -28.37 -33.14 -0.11
CA SER A 551 -29.31 -34.00 0.61
C SER A 551 -29.65 -35.30 -0.14
N GLN A 552 -29.59 -35.26 -1.47
CA GLN A 552 -29.82 -36.41 -2.35
C GLN A 552 -28.54 -37.24 -2.58
N ILE A 553 -27.37 -36.64 -2.39
CA ILE A 553 -26.05 -37.27 -2.63
C ILE A 553 -25.50 -37.94 -1.36
N SER A 554 -25.58 -37.27 -0.21
CA SER A 554 -25.02 -37.75 1.07
C SER A 554 -25.80 -37.16 2.26
N ASP A 555 -26.73 -37.94 2.83
CA ASP A 555 -27.47 -37.58 4.06
C ASP A 555 -26.52 -37.26 5.23
N LYS A 556 -25.39 -37.98 5.31
CA LYS A 556 -24.37 -37.76 6.35
C LYS A 556 -23.75 -36.36 6.24
N ASP A 557 -23.26 -35.98 5.05
CA ASP A 557 -22.55 -34.72 4.90
C ASP A 557 -23.50 -33.53 4.86
N TYR A 558 -24.74 -33.74 4.38
CA TYR A 558 -25.83 -32.80 4.56
C TYR A 558 -26.07 -32.50 6.06
N LYS A 559 -26.19 -33.53 6.91
CA LYS A 559 -26.35 -33.35 8.37
C LYS A 559 -25.15 -32.64 9.00
N THR A 560 -23.93 -32.95 8.56
CA THR A 560 -22.72 -32.23 8.99
C THR A 560 -22.80 -30.74 8.64
N LEU A 561 -23.15 -30.41 7.39
CA LEU A 561 -23.30 -29.02 6.94
C LEU A 561 -24.34 -28.25 7.76
N GLN A 562 -25.49 -28.87 8.03
CA GLN A 562 -26.55 -28.25 8.83
C GLN A 562 -26.10 -27.97 10.27
N LYS A 563 -25.35 -28.89 10.88
CA LYS A 563 -24.77 -28.70 12.21
C LYS A 563 -23.77 -27.54 12.22
N GLU A 564 -22.86 -27.50 11.25
CA GLU A 564 -21.87 -26.42 11.13
C GLU A 564 -22.54 -25.04 11.00
N LYS A 565 -23.60 -24.94 10.19
CA LYS A 565 -24.39 -23.71 10.06
C LYS A 565 -25.11 -23.34 11.36
N ALA A 566 -25.65 -24.31 12.09
CA ALA A 566 -26.28 -24.06 13.39
C ALA A 566 -25.25 -23.56 14.42
N ASP A 567 -24.07 -24.17 14.47
CA ASP A 567 -22.99 -23.75 15.37
C ASP A 567 -22.46 -22.36 15.00
N ALA A 568 -22.33 -22.05 13.70
CA ALA A 568 -21.95 -20.72 13.22
C ALA A 568 -23.00 -19.66 13.58
N ARG A 569 -24.30 -19.95 13.39
CA ARG A 569 -25.39 -19.05 13.81
C ARG A 569 -25.35 -18.78 15.31
N LYS A 570 -25.17 -19.82 16.12
CA LYS A 570 -25.07 -19.67 17.58
C LYS A 570 -23.87 -18.81 18.00
N LYS A 571 -22.70 -19.00 17.37
CA LYS A 571 -21.52 -18.14 17.61
C LYS A 571 -21.79 -16.69 17.20
N TYR A 572 -22.41 -16.49 16.04
CA TYR A 572 -22.79 -15.16 15.57
C TYR A 572 -23.77 -14.48 16.53
N GLU A 573 -24.81 -15.17 16.99
CA GLU A 573 -25.76 -14.64 17.99
C GLU A 573 -25.08 -14.30 19.31
N GLN A 574 -24.15 -15.13 19.78
CA GLN A 574 -23.37 -14.85 20.99
C GLN A 574 -22.50 -13.60 20.84
N GLN A 575 -21.80 -13.48 19.71
CA GLN A 575 -20.97 -12.33 19.39
C GLN A 575 -21.81 -11.06 19.26
N TRP A 576 -22.90 -11.12 18.49
CA TRP A 576 -23.85 -10.02 18.33
C TRP A 576 -24.42 -9.55 19.66
N ASN A 577 -24.82 -10.47 20.54
CA ASN A 577 -25.33 -10.14 21.87
C ASN A 577 -24.27 -9.47 22.76
N LYS A 578 -23.01 -9.90 22.65
CA LYS A 578 -21.88 -9.29 23.37
C LYS A 578 -21.63 -7.87 22.86
N ASP A 579 -21.50 -7.69 21.55
CA ASP A 579 -21.26 -6.39 20.92
C ASP A 579 -22.39 -5.39 21.22
N HIS A 580 -23.66 -5.85 21.24
CA HIS A 580 -24.80 -5.01 21.59
C HIS A 580 -24.84 -4.63 23.08
N LYS A 581 -24.42 -5.53 23.98
CA LYS A 581 -24.28 -5.20 25.40
C LYS A 581 -23.17 -4.19 25.63
N ASP A 582 -22.02 -4.38 24.98
CA ASP A 582 -20.86 -3.51 25.11
C ASP A 582 -21.16 -2.11 24.54
N LYS A 583 -21.86 -2.03 23.40
CA LYS A 583 -22.35 -0.77 22.83
C LYS A 583 -23.33 -0.04 23.75
N LYS A 584 -24.33 -0.73 24.32
CA LYS A 584 -25.26 -0.14 25.30
C LYS A 584 -24.55 0.33 26.57
N ALA A 585 -23.51 -0.37 27.01
CA ALA A 585 -22.70 0.02 28.16
C ALA A 585 -21.85 1.27 27.87
N ALA A 586 -21.29 1.38 26.66
CA ALA A 586 -20.56 2.55 26.21
C ALA A 586 -21.47 3.78 26.07
N GLU A 587 -22.65 3.64 25.49
CA GLU A 587 -23.66 4.71 25.36
C GLU A 587 -24.13 5.22 26.73
N LYS A 588 -24.38 4.32 27.69
CA LYS A 588 -24.70 4.69 29.09
C LYS A 588 -23.56 5.43 29.80
N LYS A 589 -22.30 5.03 29.57
CA LYS A 589 -21.13 5.74 30.14
C LYS A 589 -20.94 7.13 29.53
N SER A 590 -21.28 7.31 28.25
CA SER A 590 -21.26 8.61 27.58
C SER A 590 -22.36 9.53 28.12
N ALA A 591 -23.58 9.01 28.28
CA ALA A 591 -24.72 9.77 28.81
C ALA A 591 -24.62 10.10 30.31
N ALA A 592 -23.74 9.42 31.06
CA ALA A 592 -23.46 9.73 32.46
C ALA A 592 -22.34 10.78 32.64
N LYS A 593 -21.67 11.18 31.56
CA LYS A 593 -20.61 12.21 31.55
C LYS A 593 -21.05 13.53 30.89
N SER A 594 -22.23 13.56 30.28
CA SER A 594 -22.97 14.76 29.86
C SER A 594 -23.94 15.17 30.96
#